data_AF-A0A6I5IXB3-F1
#
_entry.id   AF-A0A6I5IXB3-F1
#
_cell.length_a   1.000
_cell.length_b   1.000
_cell.length_c   1.000
_cell.angle_alpha   90.00
_cell.angle_beta   90.00
_cell.angle_gamma   90.00
#
_symmetry.space_group_name_H-M   'P 1'
#
loop_
_entity.id
_entity.type
_entity.pdbx_description
1 polymer ?
#
loop_
_entity_poly.entity_id
_entity_poly.type
_entity_poly.pdbx_seq_one_letter_code
_entity_poly.pdbx_strand_id
1 'polypeptide(L)'
;MATLLLSGTRLEPQPPIAPLNKAFILSLGGVYLVAMHFFMPNPGGSGLALSFNPTTWIAISVTIAIGLYQLATYQSIRYSKLTFILLVCCCILSLPIFYTNAYWQGSIGRLTGLWAGFILFTVLQQFRFSNTHKQRLLWYIILACLIEALWGLIQYFILSPGNPFGYDTNTNRPYGIFQQPNVMASFLATGLILSGYLLARQPKKYNKHLREVGLLYLTPLLTLPLLIVLASRTGWLATVLGVILLLPYLHRFSPRQRFINWLIAILAGIFLGYMAMYSQSSAERVVEKIKIESPRQYTFPQTLDMLIEKPFTGYGYGRFETQYILYTARQHQLNPSYPPGLAAMDHPHNELLFWGVEGGLLPLVAILLAAGFVLLRLRSAKKGTRRAMLALLIPITLHSQLEYPFYHSAIHWISFIILLFWIEQRVAKYHVIPFNQISKSSLRITSLMLPIATSLYMLSALHSNYVLTQFEKSYPRDPNILQNISNPVVWKDRFDWDIYSTYLNIGLHQQKAEYIQPYINWSQQIIRRKPRPAFYHNLILAYQGIGDHSRAEQIRFEAEFLFPKYDFSLPLEQLPTKISASLSAG
;
A
#
# COMPACT_ATOMS: atom_id res chain seq x y z
N MET A 1 -30.85 -47.97 36.24
CA MET A 1 -30.08 -47.01 35.42
C MET A 1 -30.84 -46.81 34.13
N ALA A 2 -31.55 -45.71 33.95
CA ALA A 2 -32.35 -45.47 32.74
C ALA A 2 -31.42 -44.93 31.64
N THR A 3 -31.27 -45.68 30.55
CA THR A 3 -30.59 -45.24 29.33
C THR A 3 -31.48 -44.24 28.61
N LEU A 4 -31.13 -42.95 28.71
CA LEU A 4 -31.77 -41.88 27.93
C LEU A 4 -31.50 -42.10 26.44
N LEU A 5 -32.48 -42.64 25.73
CA LEU A 5 -32.53 -42.70 24.26
C LEU A 5 -32.80 -41.28 23.73
N LEU A 6 -31.74 -40.57 23.36
CA LEU A 6 -31.81 -39.21 22.80
C LEU A 6 -32.11 -39.21 21.28
N SER A 7 -32.05 -40.38 20.62
CA SER A 7 -32.30 -40.52 19.18
C SER A 7 -33.74 -40.17 18.83
N GLY A 8 -33.95 -39.11 18.04
CA GLY A 8 -35.27 -38.70 17.54
C GLY A 8 -35.95 -37.60 18.34
N THR A 9 -35.38 -37.15 19.47
CA THR A 9 -35.84 -35.96 20.19
C THR A 9 -34.97 -34.76 19.79
N ARG A 10 -35.54 -33.54 19.70
CA ARG A 10 -34.78 -32.27 19.49
C ARG A 10 -33.78 -31.95 20.63
N LEU A 11 -33.57 -32.89 21.56
CA LEU A 11 -32.64 -32.85 22.68
C LEU A 11 -31.27 -33.45 22.33
N GLU A 12 -31.13 -34.09 21.16
CA GLU A 12 -29.82 -34.52 20.67
C GLU A 12 -28.94 -33.28 20.41
N PRO A 13 -27.78 -33.13 21.08
CA PRO A 13 -26.92 -31.98 20.87
C PRO A 13 -26.46 -32.01 19.41
N GLN A 14 -26.86 -30.98 18.64
CA GLN A 14 -26.47 -30.89 17.24
C GLN A 14 -24.95 -31.01 17.13
N PRO A 15 -24.44 -31.85 16.20
CA PRO A 15 -23.01 -32.02 16.05
C PRO A 15 -22.36 -30.66 15.80
N PRO A 16 -21.23 -30.35 16.45
CA PRO A 16 -20.61 -29.04 16.32
C PRO A 16 -20.24 -28.80 14.86
N ILE A 17 -20.81 -27.73 14.27
CA ILE A 17 -20.52 -27.36 12.88
C ILE A 17 -19.00 -27.16 12.74
N ALA A 18 -18.40 -27.89 11.80
CA ALA A 18 -16.95 -27.84 11.59
C ALA A 18 -16.54 -26.43 11.13
N PRO A 19 -15.53 -25.80 11.76
CA PRO A 19 -15.10 -24.47 11.38
C PRO A 19 -14.41 -24.48 10.02
N LEU A 20 -14.64 -23.45 9.20
CA LEU A 20 -14.02 -23.24 7.88
C LEU A 20 -12.53 -22.87 7.95
N ASN A 21 -11.82 -23.29 9.00
CA ASN A 21 -10.40 -23.02 9.24
C ASN A 21 -9.52 -23.36 8.02
N LYS A 22 -9.72 -24.55 7.42
CA LYS A 22 -8.91 -25.00 6.28
C LYS A 22 -9.14 -24.14 5.04
N ALA A 23 -10.40 -23.87 4.71
CA ALA A 23 -10.78 -23.03 3.57
C ALA A 23 -10.23 -21.61 3.72
N PHE A 24 -10.36 -21.02 4.91
CA PHE A 24 -9.84 -19.69 5.20
C PHE A 24 -8.31 -19.62 5.04
N ILE A 25 -7.58 -20.58 5.62
CA ILE A 25 -6.12 -20.64 5.53
C ILE A 25 -5.67 -20.86 4.08
N LEU A 26 -6.36 -21.72 3.32
CA LEU A 26 -6.05 -21.96 1.91
C LEU A 26 -6.29 -20.70 1.06
N SER A 27 -7.42 -20.03 1.25
CA SER A 27 -7.74 -18.78 0.54
C SER A 27 -6.72 -17.70 0.83
N LEU A 28 -6.33 -17.52 2.11
CA LEU A 28 -5.29 -16.58 2.49
C LEU A 28 -3.92 -16.97 1.91
N GLY A 29 -3.62 -18.27 1.80
CA GLY A 29 -2.44 -18.75 1.07
C GLY A 29 -2.45 -18.33 -0.40
N GLY A 30 -3.61 -18.38 -1.06
CA GLY A 30 -3.78 -17.87 -2.42
C GLY A 30 -3.50 -16.37 -2.57
N VAL A 31 -3.80 -15.56 -1.55
CA VAL A 31 -3.45 -14.13 -1.53
C VAL A 31 -1.93 -13.94 -1.62
N TYR A 32 -1.19 -14.63 -0.75
CA TYR A 32 0.26 -14.46 -0.61
C TYR A 32 1.10 -15.21 -1.63
N LEU A 33 0.63 -16.36 -2.14
CA LEU A 33 1.44 -17.23 -3.00
C LEU A 33 1.09 -17.12 -4.48
N VAL A 34 0.00 -16.45 -4.83
CA VAL A 34 -0.48 -16.34 -6.22
C VAL A 34 -0.88 -14.91 -6.53
N ALA A 35 -1.88 -14.38 -5.83
CA ALA A 35 -2.56 -13.16 -6.24
C ALA A 35 -1.65 -11.91 -6.22
N MET A 36 -0.81 -11.78 -5.20
CA MET A 36 0.07 -10.60 -5.06
C MET A 36 1.22 -10.55 -6.07
N HIS A 37 1.49 -11.62 -6.81
CA HIS A 37 2.62 -11.70 -7.75
C HIS A 37 2.21 -11.40 -9.20
N PHE A 38 0.99 -10.92 -9.43
CA PHE A 38 0.49 -10.64 -10.76
C PHE A 38 1.08 -9.33 -11.31
N PHE A 39 1.83 -9.45 -12.40
CA PHE A 39 2.34 -8.30 -13.15
C PHE A 39 1.51 -8.06 -14.41
N MET A 40 1.25 -6.79 -14.66
CA MET A 40 0.74 -6.29 -15.93
C MET A 40 1.31 -4.89 -16.15
N PRO A 41 1.70 -4.54 -17.39
CA PRO A 41 2.17 -3.19 -17.70
C PRO A 41 1.15 -2.15 -17.23
N ASN A 42 1.65 -1.13 -16.55
CA ASN A 42 0.86 -0.04 -16.00
C ASN A 42 1.76 1.20 -15.92
N PRO A 43 1.21 2.41 -15.78
CA PRO A 43 1.98 3.65 -15.81
C PRO A 43 2.76 3.92 -14.51
N GLY A 44 2.78 2.99 -13.55
CA GLY A 44 3.23 3.23 -12.18
C GLY A 44 2.19 3.97 -11.34
N GLY A 45 2.62 4.52 -10.20
CA GLY A 45 1.79 5.28 -9.27
C GLY A 45 1.45 4.46 -8.03
N SER A 46 0.24 4.62 -7.49
CA SER A 46 -0.18 4.00 -6.23
C SER A 46 -1.58 3.38 -6.30
N GLY A 47 -1.95 2.62 -5.28
CA GLY A 47 -3.29 2.03 -5.14
C GLY A 47 -3.62 1.04 -6.25
N LEU A 48 -4.83 1.16 -6.81
CA LEU A 48 -5.33 0.25 -7.84
C LEU A 48 -4.67 0.43 -9.20
N ALA A 49 -3.84 1.47 -9.39
CA ALA A 49 -3.05 1.62 -10.60
C ALA A 49 -2.00 0.51 -10.76
N LEU A 50 -1.49 -0.01 -9.64
CA LEU A 50 -0.53 -1.10 -9.63
C LEU A 50 -1.26 -2.44 -9.72
N SER A 51 -1.05 -3.18 -10.81
CA SER A 51 -1.89 -4.32 -11.18
C SER A 51 -1.90 -5.49 -10.19
N PHE A 52 -0.90 -5.61 -9.32
CA PHE A 52 -0.89 -6.62 -8.25
C PHE A 52 -1.89 -6.30 -7.11
N ASN A 53 -2.29 -5.04 -6.94
CA ASN A 53 -3.25 -4.65 -5.91
C ASN A 53 -4.67 -5.13 -6.25
N PRO A 54 -5.22 -4.91 -7.47
CA PRO A 54 -6.50 -5.47 -7.87
C PRO A 54 -6.60 -6.98 -7.66
N THR A 55 -5.60 -7.76 -8.09
CA THR A 55 -5.60 -9.23 -7.90
C THR A 55 -5.53 -9.62 -6.42
N THR A 56 -4.73 -8.92 -5.62
CA THR A 56 -4.69 -9.10 -4.16
C THR A 56 -6.05 -8.83 -3.52
N TRP A 57 -6.74 -7.75 -3.93
CA TRP A 57 -8.08 -7.41 -3.44
C TRP A 57 -9.15 -8.43 -3.85
N ILE A 58 -9.05 -9.02 -5.05
CA ILE A 58 -9.90 -10.15 -5.45
C ILE A 58 -9.72 -11.32 -4.48
N ALA A 59 -8.48 -11.77 -4.27
CA ALA A 59 -8.21 -12.94 -3.43
C ALA A 59 -8.60 -12.70 -1.95
N ILE A 60 -8.30 -11.52 -1.40
CA ILE A 60 -8.66 -11.20 0.00
C ILE A 60 -10.17 -11.06 0.18
N SER A 61 -10.92 -10.61 -0.83
CA SER A 61 -12.39 -10.55 -0.75
C SER A 61 -13.01 -11.94 -0.55
N VAL A 62 -12.44 -12.98 -1.18
CA VAL A 62 -12.82 -14.38 -0.97
C VAL A 62 -12.46 -14.84 0.45
N THR A 63 -11.29 -14.45 0.95
CA THR A 63 -10.89 -14.76 2.34
C THR A 63 -11.86 -14.12 3.36
N ILE A 64 -12.22 -12.85 3.16
CA ILE A 64 -13.20 -12.13 3.99
C ILE A 64 -14.57 -12.80 3.89
N ALA A 65 -15.02 -13.17 2.69
CA ALA A 65 -16.27 -13.87 2.46
C ALA A 65 -16.39 -15.17 3.27
N ILE A 66 -15.36 -16.02 3.23
CA ILE A 66 -15.30 -17.26 4.04
C ILE A 66 -15.46 -16.93 5.54
N GLY A 67 -14.82 -15.85 5.98
CA GLY A 67 -14.93 -15.33 7.33
C GLY A 67 -16.33 -14.85 7.73
N LEU A 68 -16.98 -14.09 6.86
CA LEU A 68 -18.34 -13.60 7.07
C LEU A 68 -19.35 -14.76 7.06
N TYR A 69 -19.16 -15.75 6.18
CA TYR A 69 -19.98 -16.95 6.15
C TYR A 69 -19.82 -17.80 7.43
N GLN A 70 -18.59 -17.96 7.91
CA GLN A 70 -18.29 -18.57 9.20
C GLN A 70 -19.01 -17.80 10.33
N LEU A 71 -18.87 -16.47 10.38
CA LEU A 71 -19.55 -15.64 11.38
C LEU A 71 -21.07 -15.84 11.36
N ALA A 72 -21.69 -15.83 10.17
CA ALA A 72 -23.12 -16.06 10.00
C ALA A 72 -23.56 -17.45 10.49
N THR A 73 -22.73 -18.47 10.25
CA THR A 73 -23.04 -19.86 10.62
C THR A 73 -23.06 -20.05 12.13
N TYR A 74 -22.15 -19.41 12.86
CA TYR A 74 -22.07 -19.50 14.32
C TYR A 74 -22.96 -18.49 15.06
N GLN A 75 -23.59 -17.55 14.33
CA GLN A 75 -24.54 -16.55 14.86
C GLN A 75 -24.05 -15.76 16.08
N SER A 76 -22.74 -15.62 16.23
CA SER A 76 -22.12 -14.95 17.35
C SER A 76 -20.81 -14.31 16.93
N ILE A 77 -20.62 -13.05 17.34
CA ILE A 77 -19.38 -12.32 17.09
C ILE A 77 -18.43 -12.48 18.26
N ARG A 78 -17.21 -12.93 17.95
CA ARG A 78 -16.09 -13.00 18.89
C ARG A 78 -15.26 -11.74 18.74
N TYR A 79 -15.12 -10.97 19.80
CA TYR A 79 -14.36 -9.73 19.78
C TYR A 79 -13.54 -9.56 21.06
N SER A 80 -12.50 -8.75 20.98
CA SER A 80 -11.66 -8.39 22.11
C SER A 80 -11.76 -6.89 22.40
N LYS A 81 -11.17 -6.44 23.52
CA LYS A 81 -11.08 -4.98 23.76
C LYS A 81 -10.27 -4.26 22.68
N LEU A 82 -9.29 -4.92 22.04
CA LEU A 82 -8.56 -4.29 20.93
C LEU A 82 -9.50 -4.10 19.74
N THR A 83 -10.35 -5.08 19.42
CA THR A 83 -11.37 -4.95 18.37
C THR A 83 -12.28 -3.76 18.61
N PHE A 84 -12.76 -3.57 19.84
CA PHE A 84 -13.60 -2.42 20.17
C PHE A 84 -12.85 -1.09 20.04
N ILE A 85 -11.63 -0.98 20.56
CA ILE A 85 -10.83 0.24 20.45
C ILE A 85 -10.49 0.56 18.98
N LEU A 86 -10.12 -0.44 18.18
CA LEU A 86 -9.87 -0.25 16.75
C LEU A 86 -11.13 0.16 16.00
N LEU A 87 -12.31 -0.36 16.36
CA LEU A 87 -13.59 0.08 15.80
C LEU A 87 -13.82 1.57 16.08
N VAL A 88 -13.67 1.98 17.34
CA VAL A 88 -13.79 3.40 17.75
C VAL A 88 -12.79 4.26 16.96
N CYS A 89 -11.54 3.82 16.83
CA CYS A 89 -10.53 4.54 16.05
C CYS A 89 -10.91 4.63 14.56
N CYS A 90 -11.44 3.57 13.95
CA CYS A 90 -11.90 3.60 12.56
C CYS A 90 -13.07 4.58 12.36
N CYS A 91 -14.01 4.61 13.32
CA CYS A 91 -15.08 5.61 13.32
C CYS A 91 -14.51 7.03 13.40
N ILE A 92 -13.61 7.31 14.36
CA ILE A 92 -13.00 8.64 14.52
C ILE A 92 -12.22 9.06 13.27
N LEU A 93 -11.44 8.15 12.67
CA LEU A 93 -10.71 8.39 11.42
C LEU A 93 -11.63 8.68 10.24
N SER A 94 -12.88 8.21 10.28
CA SER A 94 -13.87 8.46 9.23
C SER A 94 -14.62 9.78 9.43
N LEU A 95 -14.64 10.36 10.64
CA LEU A 95 -15.41 11.57 10.95
C LEU A 95 -15.04 12.80 10.10
N PRO A 96 -13.77 13.06 9.73
CA PRO A 96 -13.42 14.21 8.90
C PRO A 96 -14.09 14.25 7.52
N ILE A 97 -14.70 13.14 7.07
CA ILE A 97 -15.52 13.14 5.84
C ILE A 97 -16.71 14.10 5.92
N PHE A 98 -17.17 14.43 7.14
CA PHE A 98 -18.28 15.34 7.40
C PHE A 98 -17.84 16.80 7.60
N TYR A 99 -16.54 17.11 7.47
CA TYR A 99 -16.09 18.49 7.53
C TYR A 99 -16.59 19.26 6.30
N THR A 100 -16.91 20.55 6.49
CA THR A 100 -17.46 21.41 5.43
C THR A 100 -16.51 21.58 4.24
N ASN A 101 -15.21 21.46 4.48
CA ASN A 101 -14.15 21.52 3.47
C ASN A 101 -13.73 20.14 2.93
N ALA A 102 -14.41 19.05 3.26
CA ALA A 102 -14.05 17.71 2.81
C ALA A 102 -14.30 17.52 1.30
N TYR A 103 -13.55 16.60 0.71
CA TYR A 103 -13.77 16.03 -0.62
C TYR A 103 -13.78 14.51 -0.51
N TRP A 104 -14.97 13.95 -0.32
CA TRP A 104 -15.14 12.54 0.03
C TRP A 104 -14.54 11.58 -1.01
N GLN A 105 -14.64 11.91 -2.31
CA GLN A 105 -14.09 11.08 -3.39
C GLN A 105 -12.56 10.94 -3.28
N GLY A 106 -11.84 11.97 -2.82
CA GLY A 106 -10.39 11.91 -2.62
C GLY A 106 -9.97 11.01 -1.46
N SER A 107 -10.88 10.76 -0.52
CA SER A 107 -10.61 9.95 0.68
C SER A 107 -11.14 8.51 0.63
N ILE A 108 -11.98 8.18 -0.35
CA ILE A 108 -12.74 6.92 -0.36
C ILE A 108 -11.83 5.68 -0.48
N GLY A 109 -10.74 5.76 -1.25
CA GLY A 109 -9.78 4.65 -1.38
C GLY A 109 -9.09 4.32 -0.05
N ARG A 110 -8.68 5.35 0.70
CA ARG A 110 -8.07 5.19 2.02
C ARG A 110 -9.05 4.62 3.03
N LEU A 111 -10.28 5.15 3.06
CA LEU A 111 -11.32 4.70 3.98
C LEU A 111 -11.79 3.27 3.69
N THR A 112 -11.93 2.88 2.42
CA THR A 112 -12.27 1.49 2.05
C THR A 112 -11.16 0.53 2.49
N GLY A 113 -9.89 0.89 2.30
CA GLY A 113 -8.74 0.14 2.83
C GLY A 113 -8.79 -0.01 4.36
N LEU A 114 -9.04 1.10 5.09
CA LEU A 114 -9.16 1.12 6.56
C LEU A 114 -10.24 0.13 7.05
N TRP A 115 -11.46 0.25 6.53
CA TRP A 115 -12.59 -0.59 6.93
C TRP A 115 -12.42 -2.05 6.48
N ALA A 116 -11.84 -2.30 5.30
CA ALA A 116 -11.52 -3.66 4.87
C ALA A 116 -10.47 -4.31 5.79
N GLY A 117 -9.47 -3.55 6.25
CA GLY A 117 -8.50 -4.00 7.24
C GLY A 117 -9.15 -4.32 8.60
N PHE A 118 -10.08 -3.48 9.06
CA PHE A 118 -10.85 -3.74 10.29
C PHE A 118 -11.74 -4.99 10.17
N ILE A 119 -12.40 -5.18 9.02
CA ILE A 119 -13.21 -6.36 8.74
C ILE A 119 -12.33 -7.61 8.73
N LEU A 120 -11.17 -7.57 8.07
CA LEU A 120 -10.21 -8.68 8.06
C LEU A 120 -9.74 -9.01 9.49
N PHE A 121 -9.37 -7.99 10.27
CA PHE A 121 -8.98 -8.16 11.67
C PHE A 121 -10.07 -8.84 12.51
N THR A 122 -11.32 -8.45 12.30
CA THR A 122 -12.48 -9.01 13.00
C THR A 122 -12.76 -10.45 12.54
N VAL A 123 -12.73 -10.71 11.23
CA VAL A 123 -12.92 -12.04 10.64
C VAL A 123 -11.88 -13.05 11.16
N LEU A 124 -10.60 -12.66 11.27
CA LEU A 124 -9.53 -13.51 11.79
C LEU A 124 -9.83 -14.05 13.21
N GLN A 125 -10.56 -13.28 14.03
CA GLN A 125 -10.91 -13.65 15.40
C GLN A 125 -12.05 -14.66 15.49
N GLN A 126 -12.84 -14.81 14.42
CA GLN A 126 -13.99 -15.72 14.42
C GLN A 126 -13.55 -17.19 14.40
N PHE A 127 -12.35 -17.45 13.89
CA PHE A 127 -11.79 -18.80 13.82
C PHE A 127 -11.13 -19.24 15.13
N ARG A 128 -11.28 -20.52 15.46
CA ARG A 128 -10.52 -21.20 16.52
C ARG A 128 -9.32 -21.90 15.89
N PHE A 129 -8.28 -21.12 15.57
CA PHE A 129 -7.09 -21.65 14.93
C PHE A 129 -6.25 -22.53 15.88
N SER A 130 -5.78 -23.67 15.36
CA SER A 130 -4.72 -24.46 15.99
C SER A 130 -3.39 -23.70 15.94
N ASN A 131 -2.40 -24.11 16.74
CA ASN A 131 -1.06 -23.51 16.67
C ASN A 131 -0.44 -23.61 15.27
N THR A 132 -0.69 -24.70 14.56
CA THR A 132 -0.24 -24.90 13.17
C THR A 132 -0.88 -23.89 12.23
N HIS A 133 -2.20 -23.68 12.29
CA HIS A 133 -2.88 -22.67 11.47
C HIS A 133 -2.33 -21.26 11.74
N LYS A 134 -2.09 -20.93 13.00
CA LYS A 134 -1.52 -19.63 13.39
C LYS A 134 -0.13 -19.43 12.78
N GLN A 135 0.74 -20.44 12.86
CA GLN A 135 2.08 -20.35 12.28
C GLN A 135 2.03 -20.26 10.74
N ARG A 136 1.07 -20.93 10.09
CA ARG A 136 0.87 -20.81 8.63
C ARG A 136 0.64 -19.38 8.17
N LEU A 137 -0.06 -18.55 8.96
CA LEU A 137 -0.25 -17.12 8.66
C LEU A 137 1.09 -16.39 8.48
N LEU A 138 2.05 -16.67 9.37
CA LEU A 138 3.38 -16.06 9.30
C LEU A 138 4.24 -16.68 8.19
N TRP A 139 4.09 -17.99 7.96
CA TRP A 139 4.76 -18.67 6.86
C TRP A 139 4.36 -18.14 5.49
N TYR A 140 3.09 -17.78 5.27
CA TYR A 140 2.67 -17.17 4.01
C TYR A 140 3.39 -15.86 3.72
N ILE A 141 3.61 -15.02 4.74
CA ILE A 141 4.39 -13.79 4.59
C ILE A 141 5.86 -14.11 4.23
N ILE A 142 6.48 -15.10 4.89
CA ILE A 142 7.85 -15.52 4.57
C ILE A 142 7.95 -16.07 3.15
N LEU A 143 7.04 -16.96 2.75
CA LEU A 143 7.08 -17.58 1.42
C LEU A 143 6.87 -16.54 0.32
N ALA A 144 5.93 -15.62 0.50
CA ALA A 144 5.77 -14.47 -0.40
C ALA A 144 7.04 -13.63 -0.47
N CYS A 145 7.66 -13.34 0.68
CA CYS A 145 8.92 -12.62 0.74
C CYS A 145 10.06 -13.33 -0.01
N LEU A 146 10.12 -14.67 0.06
CA LEU A 146 11.09 -15.45 -0.70
C LEU A 146 10.81 -15.41 -2.21
N ILE A 147 9.54 -15.45 -2.63
CA ILE A 147 9.16 -15.28 -4.05
C ILE A 147 9.59 -13.89 -4.55
N GLU A 148 9.30 -12.85 -3.78
CA GLU A 148 9.72 -11.48 -4.11
C GLU A 148 11.24 -11.35 -4.12
N ALA A 149 11.95 -12.00 -3.19
CA ALA A 149 13.41 -11.98 -3.18
C ALA A 149 13.99 -12.69 -4.43
N LEU A 150 13.44 -13.82 -4.83
CA LEU A 150 13.84 -14.48 -6.08
C LEU A 150 13.57 -13.57 -7.28
N TRP A 151 12.41 -12.92 -7.33
CA TRP A 151 12.09 -11.96 -8.39
C TRP A 151 13.04 -10.77 -8.42
N GLY A 152 13.38 -10.22 -7.25
CA GLY A 152 14.35 -9.13 -7.11
C GLY A 152 15.76 -9.53 -7.56
N LEU A 153 16.18 -10.76 -7.30
CA LEU A 153 17.46 -11.28 -7.79
C LEU A 153 17.45 -11.46 -9.32
N ILE A 154 16.34 -11.95 -9.89
CA ILE A 154 16.15 -12.04 -11.36
C ILE A 154 16.21 -10.64 -11.98
N GLN A 155 15.51 -9.66 -11.40
CA GLN A 155 15.57 -8.26 -11.84
C GLN A 155 16.99 -7.72 -11.81
N TYR A 156 17.72 -7.98 -10.73
CA TYR A 156 19.05 -7.41 -10.54
C TYR A 156 20.15 -8.03 -11.41
N PHE A 157 20.11 -9.35 -11.63
CA PHE A 157 21.20 -10.09 -12.30
C PHE A 157 20.89 -10.54 -13.73
N ILE A 158 19.62 -10.74 -14.07
CA ILE A 158 19.24 -11.43 -15.31
C ILE A 158 18.59 -10.49 -16.32
N LEU A 159 17.75 -9.55 -15.87
CA LEU A 159 17.02 -8.68 -16.81
C LEU A 159 17.96 -7.72 -17.55
N SER A 160 17.74 -7.62 -18.86
CA SER A 160 18.45 -6.72 -19.77
C SER A 160 17.57 -5.53 -20.19
N PRO A 161 18.16 -4.47 -20.80
CA PRO A 161 17.40 -3.36 -21.36
C PRO A 161 16.33 -3.86 -22.34
N GLY A 162 15.13 -3.26 -22.29
CA GLY A 162 14.00 -3.69 -23.14
C GLY A 162 13.24 -4.92 -22.62
N ASN A 163 13.46 -5.31 -21.36
CA ASN A 163 12.70 -6.40 -20.73
C ASN A 163 11.18 -6.14 -20.74
N PRO A 164 10.36 -7.20 -20.79
CA PRO A 164 8.90 -7.08 -20.88
C PRO A 164 8.23 -6.48 -19.63
N PHE A 165 8.98 -6.32 -18.53
CA PHE A 165 8.48 -5.78 -17.26
C PHE A 165 8.64 -4.26 -17.12
N GLY A 166 9.32 -3.61 -18.07
CA GLY A 166 9.65 -2.19 -17.95
C GLY A 166 10.64 -1.88 -16.81
N TYR A 167 11.39 -2.89 -16.35
CA TYR A 167 12.39 -2.71 -15.29
C TYR A 167 13.57 -1.88 -15.81
N ASP A 168 13.95 -0.83 -15.07
CA ASP A 168 15.08 0.01 -15.42
C ASP A 168 16.41 -0.63 -14.99
N THR A 169 17.09 -1.23 -15.97
CA THR A 169 18.40 -1.88 -15.79
C THR A 169 19.56 -0.90 -15.64
N ASN A 170 19.36 0.41 -15.90
CA ASN A 170 20.41 1.42 -15.75
C ASN A 170 20.54 1.87 -14.29
N THR A 171 19.41 2.23 -13.65
CA THR A 171 19.40 2.48 -12.20
C THR A 171 19.59 1.18 -11.41
N ASN A 172 19.07 0.07 -11.95
CA ASN A 172 19.21 -1.29 -11.46
C ASN A 172 18.86 -1.43 -9.96
N ARG A 173 17.68 -0.94 -9.57
CA ARG A 173 17.13 -1.07 -8.21
C ARG A 173 15.96 -2.06 -8.20
N PRO A 174 16.17 -3.33 -7.82
CA PRO A 174 15.16 -4.38 -7.96
C PRO A 174 13.98 -4.12 -7.02
N TYR A 175 12.75 -4.17 -7.50
CA TYR A 175 11.56 -3.79 -6.74
C TYR A 175 10.57 -4.94 -6.50
N GLY A 176 10.93 -6.19 -6.85
CA GLY A 176 9.98 -7.29 -6.77
C GLY A 176 8.81 -7.05 -7.72
N ILE A 177 7.59 -7.33 -7.25
CA ILE A 177 6.34 -6.94 -7.89
C ILE A 177 5.93 -5.50 -7.58
N PHE A 178 6.53 -4.89 -6.56
CA PHE A 178 6.02 -3.66 -5.94
C PHE A 178 6.23 -2.41 -6.80
N GLN A 179 7.11 -2.44 -7.81
CA GLN A 179 7.44 -1.26 -8.64
C GLN A 179 8.00 -0.06 -7.86
N GLN A 180 8.30 -0.23 -6.56
CA GLN A 180 8.95 0.76 -5.70
C GLN A 180 10.00 0.08 -4.81
N PRO A 181 11.29 0.47 -4.92
CA PRO A 181 12.39 -0.14 -4.16
C PRO A 181 12.21 -0.12 -2.64
N ASN A 182 11.62 0.94 -2.08
CA ASN A 182 11.46 1.08 -0.63
C ASN A 182 10.36 0.17 -0.07
N VAL A 183 9.30 -0.08 -0.85
CA VAL A 183 8.23 -1.04 -0.52
C VAL A 183 8.75 -2.47 -0.55
N MET A 184 9.58 -2.79 -1.55
CA MET A 184 10.32 -4.04 -1.55
C MET A 184 11.20 -4.20 -0.29
N ALA A 185 11.97 -3.16 0.05
CA ALA A 185 12.85 -3.18 1.21
C ALA A 185 12.09 -3.46 2.53
N SER A 186 10.96 -2.80 2.78
CA SER A 186 10.17 -3.07 3.99
C SER A 186 9.56 -4.47 4.02
N PHE A 187 9.17 -5.01 2.86
CA PHE A 187 8.65 -6.38 2.78
C PHE A 187 9.73 -7.42 3.08
N LEU A 188 10.93 -7.25 2.49
CA LEU A 188 12.10 -8.08 2.75
C LEU A 188 12.51 -8.03 4.24
N ALA A 189 12.55 -6.84 4.84
CA ALA A 189 12.81 -6.67 6.26
C ALA A 189 11.76 -7.38 7.13
N THR A 190 10.49 -7.33 6.74
CA THR A 190 9.40 -8.06 7.43
C THR A 190 9.62 -9.57 7.41
N GLY A 191 9.92 -10.14 6.23
CA GLY A 191 10.23 -11.56 6.08
C GLY A 191 11.48 -11.99 6.87
N LEU A 192 12.53 -11.17 6.86
CA LEU A 192 13.76 -11.40 7.62
C LEU A 192 13.48 -11.50 9.13
N ILE A 193 12.77 -10.54 9.72
CA ILE A 193 12.45 -10.58 11.16
C ILE A 193 11.52 -11.76 11.48
N LEU A 194 10.54 -12.03 10.61
CA LEU A 194 9.66 -13.20 10.77
C LEU A 194 10.44 -14.52 10.73
N SER A 195 11.48 -14.61 9.91
CA SER A 195 12.31 -15.83 9.82
C SER A 195 12.97 -16.17 11.15
N GLY A 196 13.61 -15.19 11.80
CA GLY A 196 14.20 -15.37 13.12
C GLY A 196 13.13 -15.60 14.20
N TYR A 197 12.01 -14.89 14.12
CA TYR A 197 10.91 -15.09 15.08
C TYR A 197 10.32 -16.50 15.03
N LEU A 198 10.09 -17.06 13.85
CA LEU A 198 9.61 -18.43 13.68
C LEU A 198 10.66 -19.48 14.02
N LEU A 199 11.95 -19.19 13.85
CA LEU A 199 13.04 -20.13 14.16
C LEU A 199 13.05 -20.59 15.62
N ALA A 200 12.78 -19.67 16.56
CA ALA A 200 12.65 -19.96 17.99
C ALA A 200 11.36 -20.75 18.34
N ARG A 201 10.43 -20.90 17.39
CA ARG A 201 9.14 -21.58 17.58
C ARG A 201 9.08 -22.96 16.95
N GLN A 202 10.09 -23.33 16.16
CA GLN A 202 10.19 -24.64 15.55
C GLN A 202 10.53 -25.72 16.60
N PRO A 203 9.87 -26.90 16.57
CA PRO A 203 10.06 -27.93 17.58
C PRO A 203 11.52 -28.37 17.68
N LYS A 204 11.94 -28.75 18.89
CA LYS A 204 13.33 -29.14 19.19
C LYS A 204 13.64 -30.60 18.83
N LYS A 205 12.63 -31.48 18.87
CA LYS A 205 12.79 -32.94 18.78
C LYS A 205 12.26 -33.46 17.44
N TYR A 206 13.06 -34.29 16.79
CA TYR A 206 12.87 -34.93 15.46
C TYR A 206 13.13 -34.05 14.23
N ASN A 207 14.01 -34.55 13.34
CA ASN A 207 14.45 -33.97 12.06
C ASN A 207 13.35 -33.76 10.99
N LYS A 208 12.07 -33.94 11.33
CA LYS A 208 10.94 -33.87 10.38
C LYS A 208 10.74 -32.46 9.78
N HIS A 209 11.31 -31.41 10.39
CA HIS A 209 11.17 -30.02 9.96
C HIS A 209 12.48 -29.40 9.42
N LEU A 210 13.44 -30.21 8.96
CA LEU A 210 14.72 -29.69 8.44
C LEU A 210 14.51 -28.73 7.26
N ARG A 211 13.50 -29.01 6.41
CA ARG A 211 13.10 -28.14 5.29
C ARG A 211 12.62 -26.77 5.76
N GLU A 212 11.77 -26.74 6.78
CA GLU A 212 11.28 -25.49 7.36
C GLU A 212 12.42 -24.67 7.97
N VAL A 213 13.27 -25.30 8.79
CA VAL A 213 14.42 -24.62 9.40
C VAL A 213 15.40 -24.13 8.33
N GLY A 214 15.63 -24.91 7.27
CA GLY A 214 16.44 -24.50 6.12
C GLY A 214 15.92 -23.26 5.42
N LEU A 215 14.60 -23.17 5.18
CA LEU A 215 13.98 -21.97 4.59
C LEU A 215 14.15 -20.73 5.47
N LEU A 216 14.11 -20.89 6.80
CA LEU A 216 14.34 -19.77 7.73
C LEU A 216 15.80 -19.27 7.69
N TYR A 217 16.78 -20.14 7.42
CA TYR A 217 18.17 -19.71 7.19
C TYR A 217 18.40 -19.17 5.78
N LEU A 218 17.66 -19.67 4.79
CA LEU A 218 17.69 -19.15 3.44
C LEU A 218 17.13 -17.72 3.36
N THR A 219 16.19 -17.37 4.25
CA THR A 219 15.55 -16.05 4.24
C THR A 219 16.57 -14.90 4.40
N PRO A 220 17.46 -14.86 5.42
CA PRO A 220 18.56 -13.89 5.46
C PRO A 220 19.44 -13.88 4.22
N LEU A 221 19.78 -15.05 3.67
CA LEU A 221 20.67 -15.18 2.52
C LEU A 221 20.09 -14.57 1.23
N LEU A 222 18.77 -14.62 1.05
CA LEU A 222 18.12 -14.03 -0.14
C LEU A 222 17.68 -12.58 0.07
N THR A 223 17.26 -12.21 1.29
CA THR A 223 16.70 -10.88 1.57
C THR A 223 17.78 -9.82 1.81
N LEU A 224 18.87 -10.14 2.51
CA LEU A 224 19.90 -9.15 2.85
C LEU A 224 20.71 -8.64 1.65
N PRO A 225 21.08 -9.46 0.65
CA PRO A 225 21.74 -8.94 -0.53
C PRO A 225 20.93 -7.87 -1.24
N LEU A 226 19.62 -8.11 -1.40
CA LEU A 226 18.70 -7.16 -2.00
C LEU A 226 18.53 -5.92 -1.13
N LEU A 227 18.40 -6.06 0.19
CA LEU A 227 18.31 -4.90 1.09
C LEU A 227 19.51 -3.96 0.93
N ILE A 228 20.72 -4.48 0.73
CA ILE A 228 21.92 -3.67 0.48
C ILE A 228 21.83 -2.96 -0.88
N VAL A 229 21.58 -3.71 -1.96
CA VAL A 229 21.53 -3.17 -3.33
C VAL A 229 20.39 -2.18 -3.55
N LEU A 230 19.26 -2.37 -2.87
CA LEU A 230 18.10 -1.47 -2.86
C LEU A 230 18.45 -0.06 -2.38
N ALA A 231 19.52 0.08 -1.57
CA ALA A 231 19.98 1.35 -1.00
C ALA A 231 18.87 2.16 -0.29
N SER A 232 17.95 1.46 0.38
CA SER A 232 16.82 2.08 1.09
C SER A 232 17.20 2.38 2.54
N ARG A 233 17.40 3.67 2.88
CA ARG A 233 17.73 4.11 4.25
C ARG A 233 16.67 3.66 5.27
N THR A 234 15.40 3.73 4.88
CA THR A 234 14.25 3.30 5.70
C THR A 234 14.27 1.78 5.92
N GLY A 235 14.52 1.01 4.85
CA GLY A 235 14.67 -0.44 4.91
C GLY A 235 15.84 -0.92 5.78
N TRP A 236 17.00 -0.24 5.72
CA TRP A 236 18.14 -0.53 6.58
C TRP A 236 17.83 -0.25 8.06
N LEU A 237 17.29 0.94 8.35
CA LEU A 237 16.92 1.31 9.72
C LEU A 237 15.91 0.33 10.33
N ALA A 238 14.85 0.00 9.58
CA ALA A 238 13.86 -0.99 9.96
C ALA A 238 14.49 -2.37 10.25
N THR A 239 15.40 -2.81 9.38
CA THR A 239 16.08 -4.10 9.50
C THR A 239 16.96 -4.15 10.75
N VAL A 240 17.80 -3.14 10.96
CA VAL A 240 18.71 -3.06 12.10
C VAL A 240 17.94 -3.03 13.41
N LEU A 241 16.96 -2.11 13.53
CA LEU A 241 16.12 -2.01 14.74
C LEU A 241 15.34 -3.30 14.99
N GLY A 242 14.77 -3.89 13.95
CA GLY A 242 14.05 -5.15 14.01
C GLY A 242 14.89 -6.32 14.50
N VAL A 243 16.10 -6.49 13.93
CA VAL A 243 17.04 -7.53 14.34
C VAL A 243 17.48 -7.33 15.79
N ILE A 244 17.89 -6.10 16.19
CA ILE A 244 18.31 -5.80 17.56
C ILE A 244 17.21 -6.15 18.58
N LEU A 245 15.95 -5.79 18.29
CA LEU A 245 14.82 -6.11 19.15
C LEU A 245 14.50 -7.61 19.22
N LEU A 246 14.84 -8.37 18.17
CA LEU A 246 14.62 -9.81 18.06
C LEU A 246 15.72 -10.65 18.74
N LEU A 247 16.97 -10.20 18.76
CA LEU A 247 18.12 -10.96 19.30
C LEU A 247 17.89 -11.51 20.72
N PRO A 248 17.38 -10.74 21.71
CA PRO A 248 17.16 -11.28 23.06
C PRO A 248 16.14 -12.43 23.10
N TYR A 249 15.16 -12.41 22.21
CA TYR A 249 14.17 -13.48 22.09
C TYR A 249 14.79 -14.75 21.50
N LEU A 250 15.57 -14.61 20.43
CA LEU A 250 16.27 -15.74 19.82
C LEU A 250 17.26 -16.38 20.80
N HIS A 251 18.07 -15.57 21.48
CA HIS A 251 19.02 -16.05 22.47
C HIS A 251 18.35 -16.85 23.61
N ARG A 252 17.17 -16.40 24.06
CA ARG A 252 16.45 -17.03 25.18
C ARG A 252 15.62 -18.26 24.78
N PHE A 253 15.00 -18.24 23.61
CA PHE A 253 13.98 -19.24 23.23
C PHE A 253 14.43 -20.19 22.12
N SER A 254 15.53 -19.91 21.41
CA SER A 254 16.10 -20.78 20.39
C SER A 254 17.29 -21.59 20.93
N PRO A 255 17.57 -22.80 20.43
CA PRO A 255 18.83 -23.49 20.69
C PRO A 255 20.03 -22.64 20.25
N ARG A 256 21.13 -22.69 21.00
CA ARG A 256 22.35 -21.90 20.73
C ARG A 256 22.84 -22.06 19.30
N GLN A 257 22.84 -23.28 18.75
CA GLN A 257 23.23 -23.54 17.37
C GLN A 257 22.33 -22.84 16.35
N ARG A 258 21.01 -22.83 16.56
CA ARG A 258 20.07 -22.17 15.63
C ARG A 258 20.27 -20.66 15.64
N PHE A 259 20.49 -20.08 16.82
CA PHE A 259 20.82 -18.67 16.98
C PHE A 259 22.11 -18.30 16.24
N ILE A 260 23.19 -19.06 16.45
CA ILE A 260 24.48 -18.83 15.79
C ILE A 260 24.35 -18.98 14.28
N ASN A 261 23.71 -20.05 13.79
CA ASN A 261 23.54 -20.28 12.35
C ASN A 261 22.72 -19.17 11.67
N TRP A 262 21.70 -18.64 12.34
CA TRP A 262 20.94 -17.51 11.80
C TRP A 262 21.77 -16.23 11.76
N LEU A 263 22.64 -15.99 12.75
CA LEU A 263 23.57 -14.87 12.72
C LEU A 263 24.62 -15.03 11.61
N ILE A 264 25.15 -16.24 11.42
CA ILE A 264 26.03 -16.57 10.30
C ILE A 264 25.32 -16.31 8.96
N ALA A 265 24.05 -16.73 8.82
CA ALA A 265 23.27 -16.46 7.62
C ALA A 265 23.06 -14.96 7.37
N ILE A 266 22.92 -14.14 8.43
CA ILE A 266 22.88 -12.68 8.31
C ILE A 266 24.22 -12.15 7.79
N LEU A 267 25.33 -12.54 8.42
CA LEU A 267 26.66 -12.07 8.01
C LEU A 267 26.98 -12.49 6.57
N ALA A 268 26.65 -13.73 6.20
CA ALA A 268 26.79 -14.23 4.84
C ALA A 268 25.90 -13.46 3.85
N GLY A 269 24.64 -13.18 4.20
CA GLY A 269 23.73 -12.37 3.37
C GLY A 269 24.24 -10.94 3.17
N ILE A 270 24.81 -10.33 4.21
CA ILE A 270 25.46 -9.01 4.11
C ILE A 270 26.67 -9.07 3.17
N PHE A 271 27.54 -10.07 3.35
CA PHE A 271 28.71 -10.28 2.51
C PHE A 271 28.32 -10.47 1.03
N LEU A 272 27.33 -11.32 0.76
CA LEU A 272 26.78 -11.53 -0.57
C LEU A 272 26.20 -10.25 -1.16
N GLY A 273 25.56 -9.40 -0.36
CA GLY A 273 25.06 -8.10 -0.82
C GLY A 273 26.15 -7.13 -1.23
N TYR A 274 27.25 -7.05 -0.48
CA TYR A 274 28.41 -6.26 -0.90
C TYR A 274 29.02 -6.81 -2.18
N MET A 275 29.22 -8.14 -2.28
CA MET A 275 29.71 -8.77 -3.50
C MET A 275 28.82 -8.47 -4.72
N ALA A 276 27.50 -8.58 -4.55
CA ALA A 276 26.51 -8.25 -5.58
C ALA A 276 26.58 -6.78 -6.02
N MET A 277 26.71 -5.86 -5.06
CA MET A 277 26.83 -4.44 -5.33
C MET A 277 28.10 -4.10 -6.11
N TYR A 278 29.24 -4.69 -5.74
CA TYR A 278 30.51 -4.46 -6.43
C TYR A 278 30.58 -5.11 -7.83
N SER A 279 29.85 -6.21 -8.07
CA SER A 279 29.85 -6.86 -9.39
C SER A 279 29.05 -6.09 -10.44
N GLN A 280 28.04 -5.32 -10.03
CA GLN A 280 27.07 -4.65 -10.92
C GLN A 280 27.17 -3.12 -10.92
N SER A 281 27.96 -2.50 -10.04
CA SER A 281 28.02 -1.03 -9.92
C SER A 281 29.44 -0.52 -9.64
N SER A 282 29.82 0.57 -10.30
CA SER A 282 31.04 1.31 -9.96
C SER A 282 30.90 2.01 -8.61
N ALA A 283 32.01 2.20 -7.90
CA ALA A 283 32.02 2.84 -6.57
C ALA A 283 31.36 4.23 -6.55
N GLU A 284 31.49 5.01 -7.63
CA GLU A 284 30.88 6.34 -7.77
C GLU A 284 29.35 6.28 -7.83
N ARG A 285 28.77 5.35 -8.62
CA ARG A 285 27.31 5.17 -8.71
C ARG A 285 26.69 4.72 -7.39
N VAL A 286 27.43 3.98 -6.57
CA VAL A 286 27.00 3.58 -5.22
C VAL A 286 26.90 4.80 -4.31
N VAL A 287 27.91 5.68 -4.33
CA VAL A 287 27.92 6.90 -3.54
C VAL A 287 26.82 7.87 -3.98
N GLU A 288 26.61 8.01 -5.28
CA GLU A 288 25.55 8.84 -5.84
C GLU A 288 24.15 8.37 -5.41
N LYS A 289 23.87 7.07 -5.46
CA LYS A 289 22.62 6.46 -4.95
C LYS A 289 22.36 6.77 -3.48
N ILE A 290 23.42 6.86 -2.66
CA ILE A 290 23.33 7.15 -1.22
C ILE A 290 23.18 8.65 -0.96
N LYS A 291 23.73 9.53 -1.80
CA LYS A 291 23.81 10.99 -1.58
C LYS A 291 22.59 11.80 -2.01
N ILE A 292 21.62 11.22 -2.73
CA ILE A 292 20.42 11.96 -3.17
C ILE A 292 19.75 12.62 -1.95
N GLU A 293 19.73 13.95 -1.93
CA GLU A 293 19.02 14.72 -0.92
C GLU A 293 17.54 14.42 -1.04
N SER A 294 16.90 14.12 0.09
CA SER A 294 15.51 13.71 0.08
C SER A 294 14.63 14.96 0.14
N PRO A 295 13.64 15.10 -0.77
CA PRO A 295 12.65 16.19 -0.69
C PRO A 295 11.98 16.32 0.68
N ARG A 296 11.93 15.22 1.44
CA ARG A 296 11.46 15.15 2.84
C ARG A 296 12.08 16.19 3.77
N GLN A 297 13.30 16.67 3.49
CA GLN A 297 13.94 17.72 4.29
C GLN A 297 13.13 19.02 4.32
N TYR A 298 12.46 19.37 3.22
CA TYR A 298 11.59 20.55 3.17
C TYR A 298 10.10 20.18 3.21
N THR A 299 9.68 19.05 2.65
CA THR A 299 8.24 18.70 2.64
C THR A 299 7.69 18.32 4.01
N PHE A 300 8.50 17.75 4.92
CA PHE A 300 8.04 17.44 6.28
C PHE A 300 7.79 18.71 7.10
N PRO A 301 8.72 19.69 7.17
CA PRO A 301 8.42 20.99 7.78
C PRO A 301 7.20 21.67 7.17
N GLN A 302 7.10 21.74 5.84
CA GLN A 302 5.96 22.39 5.17
C GLN A 302 4.61 21.77 5.57
N THR A 303 4.54 20.45 5.66
CA THR A 303 3.32 19.73 6.02
C THR A 303 3.02 19.80 7.52
N LEU A 304 4.06 19.92 8.36
CA LEU A 304 3.90 20.24 9.77
C LEU A 304 3.35 21.67 9.95
N ASP A 305 3.84 22.65 9.20
CA ASP A 305 3.37 24.03 9.26
C ASP A 305 1.89 24.14 8.86
N MET A 306 1.45 23.36 7.87
CA MET A 306 0.02 23.20 7.56
C MET A 306 -0.77 22.67 8.77
N LEU A 307 -0.31 21.59 9.41
CA LEU A 307 -0.99 21.06 10.60
C LEU A 307 -1.05 22.09 11.74
N ILE A 308 0.01 22.89 11.92
CA ILE A 308 0.07 23.96 12.93
C ILE A 308 -0.92 25.10 12.60
N GLU A 309 -1.08 25.46 11.32
CA GLU A 309 -2.02 26.52 10.91
C GLU A 309 -3.48 26.11 11.13
N LYS A 310 -3.84 24.85 10.86
CA LYS A 310 -5.23 24.36 10.97
C LYS A 310 -5.33 23.06 11.79
N PRO A 311 -5.04 23.10 13.10
CA PRO A 311 -4.93 21.90 13.93
C PRO A 311 -6.27 21.18 14.15
N PHE A 312 -7.42 21.87 14.09
CA PHE A 312 -8.72 21.24 14.37
C PHE A 312 -9.49 20.83 13.13
N THR A 313 -9.50 21.67 12.10
CA THR A 313 -10.28 21.43 10.88
C THR A 313 -9.46 20.72 9.80
N GLY A 314 -8.12 20.77 9.89
CA GLY A 314 -7.24 20.47 8.77
C GLY A 314 -7.51 21.35 7.55
N TYR A 315 -6.90 20.97 6.43
CA TYR A 315 -7.09 21.58 5.12
C TYR A 315 -8.22 20.94 4.30
N GLY A 316 -8.87 19.92 4.85
CA GLY A 316 -9.99 19.25 4.22
C GLY A 316 -9.64 17.83 3.82
N TYR A 317 -10.49 16.90 4.23
CA TYR A 317 -10.28 15.48 4.03
C TYR A 317 -10.33 15.10 2.54
N GLY A 318 -9.29 14.43 2.02
CA GLY A 318 -9.15 14.11 0.60
C GLY A 318 -8.70 15.27 -0.30
N ARG A 319 -8.10 16.34 0.24
CA ARG A 319 -7.65 17.53 -0.53
C ARG A 319 -6.15 17.81 -0.44
N PHE A 320 -5.36 16.89 0.10
CA PHE A 320 -3.93 17.12 0.36
C PHE A 320 -3.17 17.73 -0.83
N GLU A 321 -3.20 17.11 -2.01
CA GLU A 321 -2.44 17.55 -3.20
C GLU A 321 -2.68 19.03 -3.53
N THR A 322 -3.95 19.44 -3.63
CA THR A 322 -4.30 20.84 -3.96
C THR A 322 -3.90 21.79 -2.84
N GLN A 323 -4.23 21.45 -1.59
CA GLN A 323 -4.03 22.36 -0.47
C GLN A 323 -2.54 22.53 -0.13
N TYR A 324 -1.74 21.49 -0.34
CA TYR A 324 -0.29 21.56 -0.19
C TYR A 324 0.35 22.52 -1.20
N ILE A 325 -0.03 22.43 -2.49
CA ILE A 325 0.46 23.35 -3.51
C ILE A 325 0.03 24.80 -3.22
N LEU A 326 -1.25 25.03 -2.92
CA LEU A 326 -1.75 26.37 -2.60
C LEU A 326 -1.05 26.96 -1.36
N TYR A 327 -0.88 26.16 -0.32
CA TYR A 327 -0.21 26.58 0.92
C TYR A 327 1.24 26.98 0.67
N THR A 328 2.01 26.09 0.04
CA THR A 328 3.44 26.29 -0.18
C THR A 328 3.70 27.43 -1.16
N ALA A 329 2.86 27.59 -2.19
CA ALA A 329 2.91 28.75 -3.08
C ALA A 329 2.68 30.06 -2.31
N ARG A 330 1.62 30.15 -1.49
CA ARG A 330 1.35 31.33 -0.66
C ARG A 330 2.54 31.65 0.26
N GLN A 331 3.11 30.65 0.93
CA GLN A 331 4.26 30.86 1.83
C GLN A 331 5.52 31.30 1.07
N HIS A 332 5.81 30.70 -0.09
CA HIS A 332 6.97 31.07 -0.91
C HIS A 332 6.87 32.52 -1.41
N GLN A 333 5.67 32.97 -1.74
CA GLN A 333 5.44 34.34 -2.23
C GLN A 333 5.57 35.39 -1.12
N LEU A 334 5.25 35.01 0.13
CA LEU A 334 5.48 35.85 1.31
C LEU A 334 6.95 35.85 1.74
N ASN A 335 7.66 34.72 1.55
CA ASN A 335 9.05 34.56 1.88
C ASN A 335 9.76 33.70 0.82
N PRO A 336 10.54 34.30 -0.09
CA PRO A 336 11.27 33.56 -1.14
C PRO A 336 12.25 32.50 -0.61
N SER A 337 12.65 32.58 0.67
CA SER A 337 13.50 31.56 1.31
C SER A 337 12.73 30.30 1.71
N TYR A 338 11.39 30.37 1.80
CA TYR A 338 10.55 29.21 2.05
C TYR A 338 10.49 28.37 0.76
N PRO A 339 10.91 27.10 0.73
CA PRO A 339 10.95 26.34 -0.53
C PRO A 339 9.57 26.22 -1.19
N PRO A 340 9.46 26.29 -2.53
CA PRO A 340 8.20 26.03 -3.21
C PRO A 340 7.80 24.55 -3.05
N GLY A 341 6.50 24.28 -3.16
CA GLY A 341 5.94 22.94 -3.03
C GLY A 341 6.48 21.96 -4.06
N LEU A 342 6.58 20.69 -3.67
CA LEU A 342 6.86 19.61 -4.61
C LEU A 342 5.62 19.35 -5.48
N ALA A 343 5.74 19.55 -6.80
CA ALA A 343 4.65 19.31 -7.74
C ALA A 343 4.18 17.84 -7.71
N ALA A 344 2.89 17.61 -7.94
CA ALA A 344 2.25 16.29 -7.96
C ALA A 344 2.38 15.47 -6.66
N MET A 345 2.72 16.09 -5.54
CA MET A 345 2.79 15.42 -4.24
C MET A 345 1.38 15.18 -3.68
N ASP A 346 0.91 13.93 -3.73
CA ASP A 346 -0.40 13.50 -3.25
C ASP A 346 -0.40 12.92 -1.82
N HIS A 347 0.79 12.62 -1.29
CA HIS A 347 0.99 12.14 0.07
C HIS A 347 2.29 12.73 0.68
N PRO A 348 2.28 13.21 1.94
CA PRO A 348 3.45 13.81 2.61
C PRO A 348 4.55 12.81 2.98
N HIS A 349 4.48 11.58 2.48
CA HIS A 349 5.34 10.44 2.87
C HIS A 349 5.40 10.15 4.38
N ASN A 350 4.39 10.56 5.15
CA ASN A 350 4.27 10.24 6.57
C ASN A 350 2.78 10.12 6.92
N GLU A 351 2.34 8.97 7.44
CA GLU A 351 0.93 8.76 7.76
C GLU A 351 0.40 9.79 8.77
N LEU A 352 1.13 10.09 9.84
CA LEU A 352 0.65 11.05 10.85
C LEU A 352 0.46 12.43 10.23
N LEU A 353 1.43 12.93 9.46
CA LEU A 353 1.30 14.22 8.77
C LEU A 353 0.16 14.20 7.76
N PHE A 354 -0.07 13.09 7.04
CA PHE A 354 -1.14 13.00 6.06
C PHE A 354 -2.52 13.09 6.71
N TRP A 355 -2.77 12.26 7.71
CA TRP A 355 -4.02 12.26 8.47
C TRP A 355 -4.21 13.58 9.24
N GLY A 356 -3.11 14.15 9.75
CA GLY A 356 -3.10 15.43 10.46
C GLY A 356 -3.43 16.62 9.56
N VAL A 357 -2.77 16.77 8.41
CA VAL A 357 -3.02 17.90 7.51
C VAL A 357 -4.44 17.88 6.97
N GLU A 358 -4.98 16.70 6.66
CA GLU A 358 -6.32 16.60 6.08
C GLU A 358 -7.45 16.73 7.11
N GLY A 359 -7.33 16.08 8.27
CA GLY A 359 -8.40 16.00 9.27
C GLY A 359 -8.06 16.60 10.63
N GLY A 360 -6.92 17.27 10.79
CA GLY A 360 -6.47 17.88 12.04
C GLY A 360 -6.01 16.87 13.10
N LEU A 361 -6.07 17.29 14.37
CA LEU A 361 -5.67 16.50 15.54
C LEU A 361 -6.59 15.29 15.78
N LEU A 362 -7.81 15.29 15.25
CA LEU A 362 -8.80 14.24 15.51
C LEU A 362 -8.34 12.85 14.99
N PRO A 363 -7.94 12.70 13.71
CA PRO A 363 -7.27 11.48 13.22
C PRO A 363 -6.02 11.09 14.00
N LEU A 364 -5.20 12.07 14.40
CA LEU A 364 -3.96 11.82 15.14
C LEU A 364 -4.26 11.18 16.50
N VAL A 365 -5.26 11.68 17.23
CA VAL A 365 -5.71 11.09 18.49
C VAL A 365 -6.15 9.64 18.28
N ALA A 366 -6.88 9.34 17.21
CA ALA A 366 -7.30 7.96 16.90
C ALA A 366 -6.10 7.03 16.61
N ILE A 367 -5.12 7.48 15.81
CA ILE A 367 -3.92 6.69 15.50
C ILE A 367 -3.09 6.47 16.77
N LEU A 368 -2.88 7.51 17.57
CA LEU A 368 -2.14 7.41 18.84
C LEU A 368 -2.86 6.53 19.86
N LEU A 369 -4.20 6.58 19.92
CA LEU A 369 -5.01 5.70 20.76
C LEU A 369 -4.86 4.23 20.32
N ALA A 370 -4.96 3.96 19.02
CA ALA A 370 -4.76 2.61 18.47
C ALA A 370 -3.34 2.09 18.77
N ALA A 371 -2.30 2.90 18.48
CA ALA A 371 -0.91 2.55 18.72
C ALA A 371 -0.63 2.31 20.22
N GLY A 372 -1.10 3.22 21.09
CA GLY A 372 -0.99 3.11 22.53
C GLY A 372 -1.62 1.82 23.05
N PHE A 373 -2.82 1.48 22.56
CA PHE A 373 -3.48 0.24 22.98
C PHE A 373 -2.78 -1.03 22.49
N VAL A 374 -2.22 -1.02 21.27
CA VAL A 374 -1.37 -2.12 20.77
C VAL A 374 -0.12 -2.28 21.66
N LEU A 375 0.53 -1.18 22.07
CA LEU A 375 1.66 -1.23 22.99
C LEU A 375 1.26 -1.76 24.39
N LEU A 376 0.08 -1.40 24.90
CA LEU A 376 -0.46 -1.96 26.15
C LEU A 376 -0.72 -3.48 26.04
N ARG A 377 -1.20 -3.95 24.88
CA ARG A 377 -1.34 -5.39 24.60
C ARG A 377 0.01 -6.09 24.58
N LEU A 378 1.02 -5.50 23.95
CA LEU A 378 2.38 -6.03 23.94
C LEU A 378 2.96 -6.15 25.36
N ARG A 379 2.72 -5.17 26.24
CA ARG A 379 3.15 -5.22 27.65
C ARG A 379 2.52 -6.37 28.42
N SER A 380 1.26 -6.67 28.14
CA SER A 380 0.53 -7.77 28.75
C SER A 380 1.00 -9.16 28.28
N ALA A 381 1.81 -9.25 27.24
CA ALA A 381 2.33 -10.52 26.75
C ALA A 381 3.47 -11.08 27.64
N LYS A 382 3.76 -12.38 27.47
CA LYS A 382 4.76 -13.12 28.26
C LYS A 382 6.12 -12.40 28.31
N LYS A 383 6.73 -12.31 29.49
CA LYS A 383 8.08 -11.75 29.67
C LYS A 383 9.06 -12.45 28.72
N GLY A 384 9.88 -11.67 28.03
CA GLY A 384 10.87 -12.15 27.04
C GLY A 384 10.38 -12.22 25.59
N THR A 385 9.07 -12.21 25.31
CA THR A 385 8.56 -12.22 23.92
C THR A 385 8.15 -10.83 23.41
N ARG A 386 7.99 -9.86 24.32
CA ARG A 386 7.46 -8.51 24.05
C ARG A 386 8.25 -7.75 22.98
N ARG A 387 9.59 -7.70 23.12
CA ARG A 387 10.49 -7.01 22.17
C ARG A 387 10.44 -7.66 20.78
N ALA A 388 10.37 -8.99 20.71
CA ALA A 388 10.23 -9.69 19.44
C ALA A 388 8.88 -9.43 18.76
N MET A 389 7.78 -9.37 19.53
CA MET A 389 6.48 -9.00 18.95
C MET A 389 6.43 -7.55 18.48
N LEU A 390 7.12 -6.63 19.17
CA LEU A 390 7.32 -5.27 18.67
C LEU A 390 8.15 -5.28 17.39
N ALA A 391 9.24 -6.04 17.34
CA ALA A 391 10.12 -6.17 16.17
C ALA A 391 9.35 -6.56 14.90
N LEU A 392 8.33 -7.42 15.02
CA LEU A 392 7.48 -7.82 13.88
C LEU A 392 6.76 -6.64 13.22
N LEU A 393 6.38 -5.62 13.99
CA LEU A 393 5.67 -4.45 13.47
C LEU A 393 6.60 -3.38 12.90
N ILE A 394 7.88 -3.36 13.31
CA ILE A 394 8.81 -2.26 13.02
C ILE A 394 8.95 -1.98 11.51
N PRO A 395 9.18 -2.97 10.61
CA PRO A 395 9.43 -2.64 9.22
C PRO A 395 8.28 -1.90 8.54
N ILE A 396 7.05 -2.34 8.77
CA ILE A 396 5.88 -1.74 8.15
C ILE A 396 5.54 -0.40 8.81
N THR A 397 5.56 -0.34 10.15
CA THR A 397 5.21 0.89 10.90
C THR A 397 6.23 2.00 10.70
N LEU A 398 7.53 1.69 10.69
CA LEU A 398 8.57 2.68 10.43
C LEU A 398 8.53 3.17 8.98
N HIS A 399 8.30 2.25 8.03
CA HIS A 399 8.14 2.63 6.63
C HIS A 399 6.94 3.58 6.46
N SER A 400 5.81 3.36 7.13
CA SER A 400 4.66 4.26 7.02
C SER A 400 4.87 5.66 7.65
N GLN A 401 5.93 5.85 8.43
CA GLN A 401 6.31 7.19 8.91
C GLN A 401 7.29 7.91 7.98
N LEU A 402 7.84 7.22 6.98
CA LEU A 402 8.88 7.76 6.12
C LEU A 402 8.50 7.72 4.64
N GLU A 403 7.54 6.86 4.26
CA GLU A 403 6.85 6.81 2.96
C GLU A 403 5.41 6.26 3.16
N TYR A 404 4.77 5.76 2.10
CA TYR A 404 3.32 5.49 2.06
C TYR A 404 2.95 4.03 1.69
N PRO A 405 3.53 3.00 2.35
CA PRO A 405 3.38 1.59 1.96
C PRO A 405 1.93 1.08 1.93
N PHE A 406 1.02 1.66 2.72
CA PHE A 406 -0.39 1.24 2.75
C PHE A 406 -1.19 1.71 1.54
N TYR A 407 -0.75 2.77 0.86
CA TYR A 407 -1.35 3.23 -0.40
C TYR A 407 -0.68 2.55 -1.59
N HIS A 408 0.59 2.18 -1.46
CA HIS A 408 1.31 1.49 -2.53
C HIS A 408 0.99 -0.01 -2.60
N SER A 409 0.82 -0.67 -1.45
CA SER A 409 0.83 -2.13 -1.40
C SER A 409 -0.23 -2.71 -0.46
N ALA A 410 -1.26 -3.31 -1.04
CA ALA A 410 -2.33 -3.99 -0.32
C ALA A 410 -1.77 -5.12 0.59
N ILE A 411 -0.72 -5.82 0.16
CA ILE A 411 -0.14 -6.90 0.96
C ILE A 411 0.58 -6.40 2.22
N HIS A 412 1.14 -5.17 2.20
CA HIS A 412 1.71 -4.57 3.41
C HIS A 412 0.60 -4.28 4.43
N TRP A 413 -0.53 -3.75 3.98
CA TRP A 413 -1.70 -3.54 4.82
C TRP A 413 -2.23 -4.86 5.40
N ILE A 414 -2.44 -5.88 4.55
CA ILE A 414 -2.90 -7.22 4.98
C ILE A 414 -1.91 -7.86 5.97
N SER A 415 -0.61 -7.78 5.70
CA SER A 415 0.45 -8.29 6.58
C SER A 415 0.40 -7.61 7.94
N PHE A 416 0.26 -6.27 7.96
CA PHE A 416 0.14 -5.51 9.19
C PHE A 416 -1.06 -5.95 10.03
N ILE A 417 -2.23 -6.14 9.41
CA ILE A 417 -3.43 -6.65 10.10
C ILE A 417 -3.22 -8.06 10.68
N ILE A 418 -2.56 -8.96 9.92
CA ILE A 418 -2.24 -10.30 10.41
C ILE A 418 -1.27 -10.25 11.60
N LEU A 419 -0.30 -9.34 11.58
CA LEU A 419 0.65 -9.16 12.69
C LEU A 419 -0.03 -8.57 13.93
N LEU A 420 -0.96 -7.63 13.77
CA LEU A 420 -1.80 -7.15 14.87
C LEU A 420 -2.65 -8.28 15.47
N PHE A 421 -3.30 -9.08 14.62
CA PHE A 421 -4.04 -10.27 15.06
C PHE A 421 -3.12 -11.26 15.79
N TRP A 422 -1.89 -11.44 15.30
CA TRP A 422 -0.90 -12.33 15.90
C TRP A 422 -0.51 -11.91 17.32
N ILE A 423 -0.41 -10.61 17.60
CA ILE A 423 -0.19 -10.08 18.95
C ILE A 423 -1.43 -10.30 19.81
N GLU A 424 -2.61 -9.96 19.30
CA GLU A 424 -3.86 -10.01 20.06
C GLU A 424 -4.18 -11.42 20.53
N GLN A 425 -4.05 -12.44 19.68
CA GLN A 425 -4.33 -13.83 20.06
C GLN A 425 -3.45 -14.39 21.20
N ARG A 426 -2.34 -13.72 21.55
CA ARG A 426 -1.44 -14.13 22.63
C ARG A 426 -1.86 -13.59 23.99
N VAL A 427 -2.74 -12.60 24.01
CA VAL A 427 -3.05 -11.77 25.18
C VAL A 427 -4.56 -11.63 25.41
N ALA A 428 -5.35 -11.80 24.35
CA ALA A 428 -6.78 -11.51 24.38
C ALA A 428 -7.59 -12.51 25.21
N LYS A 429 -8.51 -11.94 25.98
CA LYS A 429 -9.74 -12.61 26.41
C LYS A 429 -10.85 -12.18 25.44
N TYR A 430 -11.50 -13.16 24.82
CA TYR A 430 -12.57 -12.91 23.85
C TYR A 430 -13.92 -12.89 24.55
N HIS A 431 -14.75 -11.92 24.18
CA HIS A 431 -16.16 -11.87 24.52
C HIS A 431 -16.97 -12.36 23.32
N VAL A 432 -18.15 -12.91 23.58
CA VAL A 432 -19.05 -13.47 22.58
C VAL A 432 -20.38 -12.77 22.72
N ILE A 433 -20.88 -12.20 21.63
CA ILE A 433 -22.24 -11.64 21.59
C ILE A 433 -23.01 -12.38 20.50
N PRO A 434 -24.15 -13.04 20.83
CA PRO A 434 -25.02 -13.64 19.83
C PRO A 434 -25.79 -12.56 19.06
N PHE A 435 -26.22 -12.88 17.84
CA PHE A 435 -27.06 -11.99 17.02
C PHE A 435 -28.23 -12.72 16.36
N ASN A 436 -29.20 -11.95 15.89
CA ASN A 436 -30.48 -12.45 15.38
C ASN A 436 -30.38 -13.06 13.95
N GLN A 437 -31.48 -13.63 13.48
CA GLN A 437 -31.55 -14.26 12.15
C GLN A 437 -31.40 -13.25 11.00
N ILE A 438 -31.78 -11.99 11.20
CA ILE A 438 -31.64 -10.94 10.18
C ILE A 438 -30.16 -10.67 9.91
N SER A 439 -29.36 -10.47 10.96
CA SER A 439 -27.91 -10.31 10.84
C SER A 439 -27.23 -11.53 10.21
N LYS A 440 -27.71 -12.75 10.51
CA LYS A 440 -27.23 -13.98 9.84
C LYS A 440 -27.49 -13.93 8.34
N SER A 441 -28.73 -13.64 7.92
CA SER A 441 -29.10 -13.58 6.50
C SER A 441 -28.31 -12.50 5.76
N SER A 442 -28.17 -11.32 6.37
CA SER A 442 -27.35 -10.22 5.84
C SER A 442 -25.90 -10.66 5.64
N LEU A 443 -25.25 -11.24 6.65
CA LEU A 443 -23.86 -11.71 6.55
C LEU A 443 -23.69 -12.80 5.47
N ARG A 444 -24.67 -13.70 5.29
CA ARG A 444 -24.65 -14.70 4.21
C ARG A 444 -24.72 -14.04 2.83
N ILE A 445 -25.64 -13.11 2.63
CA ILE A 445 -25.77 -12.37 1.37
C ILE A 445 -24.47 -11.59 1.09
N THR A 446 -23.96 -10.86 2.08
CA THR A 446 -22.70 -10.12 1.95
C THR A 446 -21.53 -11.06 1.66
N SER A 447 -21.46 -12.24 2.28
CA SER A 447 -20.39 -13.21 2.00
C SER A 447 -20.39 -13.70 0.55
N LEU A 448 -21.55 -13.75 -0.12
CA LEU A 448 -21.65 -14.12 -1.53
C LEU A 448 -21.40 -12.92 -2.45
N MET A 449 -22.02 -11.78 -2.15
CA MET A 449 -21.97 -10.58 -2.99
C MET A 449 -20.61 -9.88 -2.98
N LEU A 450 -19.93 -9.83 -1.82
CA LEU A 450 -18.65 -9.15 -1.67
C LEU A 450 -17.58 -9.62 -2.67
N PRO A 451 -17.27 -10.93 -2.78
CA PRO A 451 -16.24 -11.38 -3.72
C PRO A 451 -16.66 -11.22 -5.17
N ILE A 452 -17.96 -11.36 -5.49
CA ILE A 452 -18.47 -11.14 -6.85
C ILE A 452 -18.30 -9.67 -7.25
N ALA A 453 -18.80 -8.74 -6.43
CA ALA A 453 -18.72 -7.31 -6.70
C ALA A 453 -17.26 -6.83 -6.77
N THR A 454 -16.41 -7.28 -5.84
CA THR A 454 -14.98 -6.96 -5.85
C THR A 454 -14.31 -7.51 -7.10
N SER A 455 -14.61 -8.74 -7.50
CA SER A 455 -14.02 -9.34 -8.70
C SER A 455 -14.44 -8.60 -9.96
N LEU A 456 -15.72 -8.27 -10.12
CA LEU A 456 -16.20 -7.50 -11.27
C LEU A 456 -15.53 -6.12 -11.34
N TYR A 457 -15.42 -5.43 -10.22
CA TYR A 457 -14.76 -4.12 -10.16
C TYR A 457 -13.26 -4.20 -10.47
N MET A 458 -12.53 -5.14 -9.87
CA MET A 458 -11.09 -5.28 -10.05
C MET A 458 -10.72 -5.83 -11.44
N LEU A 459 -11.48 -6.80 -11.97
CA LEU A 459 -11.26 -7.32 -13.32
C LEU A 459 -11.58 -6.26 -14.39
N SER A 460 -12.64 -5.47 -14.20
CA SER A 460 -12.93 -4.36 -15.12
C SER A 460 -11.85 -3.27 -15.06
N ALA A 461 -11.26 -3.00 -13.90
CA ALA A 461 -10.12 -2.10 -13.78
C ALA A 461 -8.87 -2.63 -14.48
N LEU A 462 -8.55 -3.94 -14.34
CA LEU A 462 -7.44 -4.57 -15.05
C LEU A 462 -7.66 -4.58 -16.57
N HIS A 463 -8.87 -4.90 -17.02
CA HIS A 463 -9.23 -4.85 -18.43
C HIS A 463 -9.10 -3.43 -19.00
N SER A 464 -9.56 -2.42 -18.27
CA SER A 464 -9.43 -1.02 -18.71
C SER A 464 -7.97 -0.58 -18.77
N ASN A 465 -7.12 -1.02 -17.84
CA ASN A 465 -5.67 -0.82 -17.94
C ASN A 465 -5.07 -1.47 -19.20
N TYR A 466 -5.56 -2.66 -19.57
CA TYR A 466 -5.09 -3.38 -20.75
C TYR A 466 -5.40 -2.57 -22.01
N VAL A 467 -6.66 -2.16 -22.16
CA VAL A 467 -7.13 -1.40 -23.32
C VAL A 467 -6.41 -0.05 -23.42
N LEU A 468 -6.26 0.69 -22.32
CA LEU A 468 -5.52 1.96 -22.29
C LEU A 468 -4.05 1.77 -22.69
N THR A 469 -3.41 0.72 -22.20
CA THR A 469 -2.01 0.42 -22.56
C THR A 469 -1.87 0.07 -24.04
N GLN A 470 -2.86 -0.62 -24.64
CA GLN A 470 -2.86 -0.88 -26.08
C GLN A 470 -3.07 0.40 -26.89
N PHE A 471 -3.97 1.28 -26.44
CA PHE A 471 -4.17 2.59 -27.06
C PHE A 471 -2.88 3.43 -27.04
N GLU A 472 -2.20 3.53 -25.90
CA GLU A 472 -0.95 4.28 -25.77
C GLU A 472 0.20 3.71 -26.62
N LYS A 473 0.19 2.40 -26.87
CA LYS A 473 1.18 1.72 -27.73
C LYS A 473 0.82 1.76 -29.22
N SER A 474 -0.43 2.09 -29.58
CA SER A 474 -0.84 2.18 -30.98
C SER A 474 -0.20 3.39 -31.66
N TYR A 475 0.38 3.17 -32.84
CA TYR A 475 0.94 4.24 -33.67
C TYR A 475 0.44 4.11 -35.12
N PRO A 476 -0.33 5.08 -35.64
CA PRO A 476 -0.90 6.24 -34.94
C PRO A 476 -1.89 5.82 -33.84
N ARG A 477 -2.17 6.70 -32.88
CA ARG A 477 -3.13 6.43 -31.80
C ARG A 477 -4.53 6.23 -32.39
N ASP A 478 -5.13 5.06 -32.18
CA ASP A 478 -6.46 4.72 -32.70
C ASP A 478 -7.55 4.94 -31.62
N PRO A 479 -8.41 5.98 -31.75
CA PRO A 479 -9.46 6.26 -30.78
C PRO A 479 -10.50 5.13 -30.65
N ASN A 480 -10.65 4.26 -31.65
CA ASN A 480 -11.61 3.16 -31.60
C ASN A 480 -11.27 2.16 -30.48
N ILE A 481 -9.99 2.05 -30.10
CA ILE A 481 -9.55 1.19 -28.99
C ILE A 481 -10.22 1.62 -27.68
N LEU A 482 -10.40 2.92 -27.45
CA LEU A 482 -10.99 3.46 -26.22
C LEU A 482 -12.47 3.09 -26.03
N GLN A 483 -13.17 2.72 -27.11
CA GLN A 483 -14.57 2.26 -27.03
C GLN A 483 -14.71 0.91 -26.32
N ASN A 484 -13.62 0.13 -26.22
CA ASN A 484 -13.62 -1.18 -25.57
C ASN A 484 -13.41 -1.12 -24.05
N ILE A 485 -13.31 0.07 -23.46
CA ILE A 485 -13.09 0.22 -22.01
C ILE A 485 -14.33 -0.21 -21.24
N SER A 486 -14.15 -1.13 -20.30
CA SER A 486 -15.25 -1.69 -19.51
C SER A 486 -15.60 -0.85 -18.28
N ASN A 487 -14.62 -0.26 -17.61
CA ASN A 487 -14.84 0.55 -16.41
C ASN A 487 -13.78 1.66 -16.28
N PRO A 488 -14.13 2.92 -16.58
CA PRO A 488 -13.17 4.01 -16.49
C PRO A 488 -12.92 4.48 -15.05
N VAL A 489 -13.65 4.02 -14.02
CA VAL A 489 -13.61 4.65 -12.68
C VAL A 489 -12.20 4.67 -12.07
N VAL A 490 -11.49 3.54 -12.09
CA VAL A 490 -10.11 3.46 -11.54
C VAL A 490 -9.13 4.29 -12.37
N TRP A 491 -9.36 4.37 -13.67
CA TRP A 491 -8.45 4.97 -14.63
C TRP A 491 -8.96 6.30 -15.19
N LYS A 492 -9.89 6.96 -14.48
CA LYS A 492 -10.65 8.08 -15.04
C LYS A 492 -9.73 9.21 -15.46
N ASP A 493 -8.79 9.58 -14.60
CA ASP A 493 -7.86 10.68 -14.89
C ASP A 493 -6.94 10.36 -16.08
N ARG A 494 -6.52 9.09 -16.24
CA ARG A 494 -5.69 8.64 -17.37
C ARG A 494 -6.50 8.60 -18.67
N PHE A 495 -7.69 8.02 -18.63
CA PHE A 495 -8.61 7.96 -19.77
C PHE A 495 -9.02 9.36 -20.25
N ASP A 496 -9.43 10.23 -19.32
CA ASP A 496 -9.79 11.61 -19.63
C ASP A 496 -8.57 12.35 -20.21
N TRP A 497 -7.37 12.18 -19.64
CA TRP A 497 -6.13 12.76 -20.19
C TRP A 497 -5.87 12.31 -21.63
N ASP A 498 -5.99 11.02 -21.93
CA ASP A 498 -5.75 10.46 -23.25
C ASP A 498 -6.73 11.01 -24.29
N ILE A 499 -8.03 11.10 -23.94
CA ILE A 499 -9.06 11.66 -24.81
C ILE A 499 -8.82 13.16 -25.03
N TYR A 500 -8.75 13.93 -23.96
CA TYR A 500 -8.72 15.39 -24.08
C TYR A 500 -7.40 15.87 -24.65
N SER A 501 -6.27 15.24 -24.35
CA SER A 501 -4.99 15.59 -24.97
C SER A 501 -4.98 15.28 -26.47
N THR A 502 -5.66 14.20 -26.88
CA THR A 502 -5.84 13.90 -28.31
C THR A 502 -6.70 14.96 -29.00
N TYR A 503 -7.80 15.39 -28.38
CA TYR A 503 -8.62 16.49 -28.90
C TYR A 503 -7.85 17.82 -28.97
N LEU A 504 -7.06 18.15 -27.95
CA LEU A 504 -6.19 19.33 -27.96
C LEU A 504 -5.22 19.29 -29.15
N ASN A 505 -4.52 18.17 -29.35
CA ASN A 505 -3.56 18.01 -30.44
C ASN A 505 -4.21 18.14 -31.82
N ILE A 506 -5.38 17.51 -32.02
CA ILE A 506 -6.15 17.62 -33.27
C ILE A 506 -6.60 19.07 -33.49
N GLY A 507 -7.13 19.72 -32.45
CA GLY A 507 -7.60 21.09 -32.52
C GLY A 507 -6.50 22.10 -32.83
N LEU A 508 -5.32 21.95 -32.22
CA LEU A 508 -4.15 22.78 -32.51
C LEU A 508 -3.65 22.57 -33.94
N HIS A 509 -3.56 21.33 -34.41
CA HIS A 509 -3.08 21.04 -35.77
C HIS A 509 -4.08 21.48 -36.85
N GLN A 510 -5.38 21.30 -36.62
CA GLN A 510 -6.43 21.72 -37.56
C GLN A 510 -6.84 23.19 -37.40
N GLN A 511 -6.30 23.90 -36.39
CA GLN A 511 -6.70 25.26 -36.01
C GLN A 511 -8.21 25.40 -35.79
N LYS A 512 -8.81 24.40 -35.13
CA LYS A 512 -10.25 24.29 -34.91
C LYS A 512 -10.56 24.35 -33.42
N ALA A 513 -11.14 25.46 -32.99
CA ALA A 513 -11.51 25.70 -31.59
C ALA A 513 -12.51 24.67 -31.03
N GLU A 514 -13.34 24.06 -31.88
CA GLU A 514 -14.31 23.01 -31.50
C GLU A 514 -13.65 21.80 -30.82
N TYR A 515 -12.44 21.43 -31.22
CA TYR A 515 -11.69 20.32 -30.61
C TYR A 515 -10.87 20.76 -29.39
N ILE A 516 -10.62 22.06 -29.21
CA ILE A 516 -9.83 22.58 -28.08
C ILE A 516 -10.72 22.82 -26.85
N GLN A 517 -11.95 23.32 -27.06
CA GLN A 517 -12.86 23.67 -25.96
C GLN A 517 -13.14 22.52 -24.97
N PRO A 518 -13.31 21.26 -25.40
CA PRO A 518 -13.46 20.14 -24.46
C PRO A 518 -12.27 19.97 -23.51
N TYR A 519 -11.03 20.18 -24.00
CA TYR A 519 -9.83 20.14 -23.16
C TYR A 519 -9.85 21.27 -22.12
N ILE A 520 -10.20 22.49 -22.52
CA ILE A 520 -10.29 23.65 -21.61
C ILE A 520 -11.29 23.36 -20.48
N ASN A 521 -12.49 22.90 -20.83
CA ASN A 521 -13.57 22.63 -19.87
C ASN A 521 -13.17 21.55 -18.85
N TRP A 522 -12.50 20.49 -19.31
CA TRP A 522 -12.02 19.42 -18.44
C TRP A 522 -10.82 19.87 -17.57
N SER A 523 -9.84 20.54 -18.18
CA SER A 523 -8.61 20.97 -17.51
C SER A 523 -8.90 21.92 -16.35
N GLN A 524 -9.84 22.86 -16.52
CA GLN A 524 -10.30 23.73 -15.44
C GLN A 524 -10.87 22.97 -14.23
N GLN A 525 -11.47 21.78 -14.44
CA GLN A 525 -12.02 20.97 -13.34
C GLN A 525 -10.97 20.10 -12.67
N ILE A 526 -10.00 19.56 -13.42
CA ILE A 526 -8.95 18.71 -12.86
C ILE A 526 -7.93 19.53 -12.07
N ILE A 527 -7.54 20.71 -12.55
CA ILE A 527 -6.56 21.59 -11.89
C ILE A 527 -7.00 22.00 -10.48
N ARG A 528 -8.32 22.20 -10.26
CA ARG A 528 -8.88 22.50 -8.93
C ARG A 528 -8.68 21.39 -7.90
N ARG A 529 -8.39 20.16 -8.35
CA ARG A 529 -8.24 18.96 -7.50
C ARG A 529 -6.82 18.40 -7.52
N LYS A 530 -6.13 18.56 -8.64
CA LYS A 530 -4.78 18.08 -8.90
C LYS A 530 -4.01 19.15 -9.66
N PRO A 531 -3.61 20.25 -9.01
CA PRO A 531 -2.82 21.28 -9.68
C PRO A 531 -1.46 20.69 -10.04
N ARG A 532 -1.16 20.59 -11.34
CA ARG A 532 0.09 20.05 -11.86
C ARG A 532 0.62 20.91 -13.00
N PRO A 533 1.94 21.14 -13.11
CA PRO A 533 2.53 21.97 -14.16
C PRO A 533 2.08 21.58 -15.57
N ALA A 534 2.00 20.28 -15.87
CA ALA A 534 1.59 19.79 -17.19
C ALA A 534 0.16 20.21 -17.58
N PHE A 535 -0.78 20.25 -16.63
CA PHE A 535 -2.15 20.69 -16.91
C PHE A 535 -2.21 22.20 -17.18
N TYR A 536 -1.44 23.00 -16.43
CA TYR A 536 -1.33 24.44 -16.66
C TYR A 536 -0.69 24.74 -18.02
N HIS A 537 0.42 24.09 -18.35
CA HIS A 537 1.10 24.28 -19.63
C HIS A 537 0.16 24.01 -20.82
N ASN A 538 -0.51 22.85 -20.82
CA ASN A 538 -1.44 22.50 -21.88
C ASN A 538 -2.69 23.41 -21.90
N LEU A 539 -3.14 23.94 -20.76
CA LEU A 539 -4.25 24.89 -20.70
C LEU A 539 -3.86 26.26 -21.29
N ILE A 540 -2.64 26.72 -21.07
CA ILE A 540 -2.10 27.94 -21.71
C ILE A 540 -2.08 27.76 -23.23
N LEU A 541 -1.56 26.63 -23.72
CA LEU A 541 -1.56 26.29 -25.15
C LEU A 541 -2.98 26.21 -25.72
N ALA A 542 -3.92 25.62 -24.98
CA ALA A 542 -5.31 25.54 -25.39
C ALA A 542 -5.95 26.93 -25.57
N TYR A 543 -5.72 27.86 -24.64
CA TYR A 543 -6.23 29.22 -24.76
C TYR A 543 -5.59 30.00 -25.91
N GLN A 544 -4.28 29.87 -26.11
CA GLN A 544 -3.59 30.44 -27.26
C GLN A 544 -4.12 29.87 -28.58
N GLY A 545 -4.39 28.56 -28.63
CA GLY A 545 -4.93 27.87 -29.80
C GLY A 545 -6.33 28.30 -30.22
N ILE A 546 -7.13 28.86 -29.30
CA ILE A 546 -8.44 29.47 -29.61
C ILE A 546 -8.37 31.00 -29.75
N GLY A 547 -7.18 31.60 -29.66
CA GLY A 547 -6.96 33.05 -29.77
C GLY A 547 -7.28 33.86 -28.50
N ASP A 548 -7.58 33.22 -27.37
CA ASP A 548 -7.87 33.88 -26.09
C ASP A 548 -6.57 34.14 -25.30
N HIS A 549 -5.74 35.03 -25.83
CA HIS A 549 -4.44 35.37 -25.24
C HIS A 549 -4.56 35.97 -23.84
N SER A 550 -5.65 36.68 -23.54
CA SER A 550 -5.89 37.26 -22.22
C SER A 550 -6.01 36.18 -21.14
N ARG A 551 -6.84 35.15 -21.38
CA ARG A 551 -6.94 34.03 -20.44
C ARG A 551 -5.66 33.19 -20.40
N ALA A 552 -4.97 33.03 -21.52
CA ALA A 552 -3.69 32.33 -21.54
C ALA A 552 -2.68 32.97 -20.56
N GLU A 553 -2.54 34.30 -20.59
CA GLU A 553 -1.65 35.02 -19.65
C GLU A 553 -2.15 34.93 -18.20
N GLN A 554 -3.46 35.00 -17.96
CA GLN A 554 -4.01 34.80 -16.60
C GLN A 554 -3.63 33.43 -16.01
N ILE A 555 -3.78 32.36 -16.80
CA ILE A 555 -3.41 31.01 -16.38
C ILE A 555 -1.89 30.88 -16.23
N ARG A 556 -1.10 31.57 -17.05
CA ARG A 556 0.36 31.60 -16.90
C ARG A 556 0.76 32.25 -15.58
N PHE A 557 0.20 33.40 -15.22
CA PHE A 557 0.47 34.05 -13.93
C PHE A 557 0.09 33.14 -12.75
N GLU A 558 -1.05 32.45 -12.81
CA GLU A 558 -1.43 31.46 -11.79
C GLU A 558 -0.42 30.30 -11.73
N ALA A 559 0.00 29.77 -12.87
CA ALA A 559 0.95 28.68 -12.95
C ALA A 559 2.32 29.05 -12.36
N GLU A 560 2.84 30.24 -12.70
CA GLU A 560 4.11 30.77 -12.16
C GLU A 560 4.02 31.06 -10.66
N PHE A 561 2.86 31.55 -10.19
CA PHE A 561 2.60 31.74 -8.77
C PHE A 561 2.68 30.41 -8.00
N LEU A 562 2.05 29.36 -8.52
CA LEU A 562 2.00 28.04 -7.88
C LEU A 562 3.30 27.23 -8.04
N PHE A 563 3.98 27.39 -9.17
CA PHE A 563 5.11 26.58 -9.59
C PHE A 563 6.28 27.44 -10.07
N PRO A 564 6.89 28.26 -9.20
CA PRO A 564 7.92 29.25 -9.58
C PRO A 564 9.23 28.64 -10.12
N LYS A 565 9.41 27.31 -10.00
CA LYS A 565 10.56 26.57 -10.55
C LYS A 565 10.33 26.05 -11.97
N TYR A 566 9.11 26.20 -12.51
CA TYR A 566 8.74 25.71 -13.84
C TYR A 566 8.61 26.88 -14.80
N ASP A 567 9.11 26.69 -16.01
CA ASP A 567 9.00 27.68 -17.07
C ASP A 567 7.73 27.42 -17.90
N PHE A 568 6.84 28.43 -17.94
CA PHE A 568 5.59 28.42 -18.70
C PHE A 568 5.62 29.34 -19.93
N SER A 569 6.80 29.81 -20.33
CA SER A 569 7.01 30.71 -21.48
C SER A 569 7.12 30.00 -22.83
N LEU A 570 7.27 28.67 -22.85
CA LEU A 570 7.54 27.89 -24.06
C LEU A 570 6.44 28.03 -25.14
N PRO A 571 6.81 28.32 -26.42
CA PRO A 571 5.87 28.52 -27.52
C PRO A 571 5.36 27.22 -28.18
N LEU A 572 4.30 27.37 -29.00
CA LEU A 572 3.53 26.34 -29.74
C LEU A 572 4.34 25.29 -30.56
N GLU A 573 5.64 25.47 -30.78
CA GLU A 573 6.44 24.61 -31.68
C GLU A 573 6.93 23.30 -31.06
N GLN A 574 6.77 23.10 -29.75
CA GLN A 574 6.99 21.79 -29.11
C GLN A 574 5.67 21.02 -28.99
N LEU A 575 5.14 20.58 -30.14
CA LEU A 575 4.05 19.58 -30.20
C LEU A 575 4.35 18.43 -29.21
N PRO A 576 3.38 18.02 -28.36
CA PRO A 576 3.63 17.09 -27.27
C PRO A 576 3.76 15.66 -27.80
N THR A 577 4.93 15.33 -28.36
CA THR A 577 5.24 13.97 -28.79
C THR A 577 5.96 13.16 -27.70
N LYS A 578 6.43 13.78 -26.61
CA LYS A 578 7.14 13.06 -25.52
C LYS A 578 6.94 13.64 -24.12
N ILE A 579 5.70 13.93 -23.71
CA ILE A 579 5.37 13.88 -22.27
C ILE A 579 4.64 12.57 -22.02
N SER A 580 5.42 11.48 -22.10
CA SER A 580 4.97 10.17 -21.63
C SER A 580 4.77 10.24 -20.12
N ALA A 581 3.52 10.03 -19.69
CA ALA A 581 3.15 9.34 -18.47
C ALA A 581 4.04 9.59 -17.22
N SER A 582 4.08 10.84 -16.74
CA SER A 582 4.51 11.12 -15.35
C SER A 582 3.35 11.69 -14.51
N LEU A 583 2.14 11.18 -14.74
CA LEU A 583 1.04 11.35 -13.78
C LEU A 583 1.26 10.53 -12.49
N SER A 584 2.30 9.69 -12.46
CA SER A 584 2.61 8.69 -11.43
C SER A 584 3.93 8.91 -10.69
N ALA A 585 4.69 9.97 -10.98
CA ALA A 585 5.92 10.27 -10.26
C ALA A 585 5.61 11.11 -9.02
N GLY A 586 5.29 10.42 -7.92
CA GLY A 586 5.24 10.92 -6.55
C GLY A 586 6.00 9.95 -5.65
#